data_AF-A0A7X1ZIM9-F1
#
_entry.id   AF-A0A7X1ZIM9-F1
#
_cell.length_a   1.000
_cell.length_b   1.000
_cell.length_c   1.000
_cell.angle_alpha   90.00
_cell.angle_beta   90.00
_cell.angle_gamma   90.00
#
_symmetry.space_group_name_H-M   'P 1'
#
loop_
_entity.id
_entity.type
_entity.pdbx_description
1 polymer ?
#
loop_
_entity_poly.entity_id
_entity_poly.type
_entity_poly.pdbx_seq_one_letter_code
_entity_poly.pdbx_strand_id
1 'polypeptide(L)'
;MNTRIAVSALICLAFLILSWQAPAQNFYKMKGEIYDSWQICRTRPNGIDGYFQVTEEGFRPIIIFESLASNTNIAHKLGQEFRERYSDFYQRAEKIYLFARNQIRYTQDLDQFGYREFAQNADEMAREIEKGRARGDCEDYAVFLATLYKAAGYRTAIVLVPGHAA
;
A
#
# COMPACT_ATOMS: atom_id res chain seq x y z
N MET A 1 -49.83 12.09 -21.30
CA MET A 1 -49.13 11.23 -20.33
C MET A 1 -47.84 10.75 -20.95
N ASN A 2 -46.73 11.33 -20.50
CA ASN A 2 -45.42 11.27 -21.16
C ASN A 2 -44.69 9.95 -20.86
N THR A 3 -44.81 8.98 -21.76
CA THR A 3 -44.07 7.70 -21.73
C THR A 3 -42.55 7.86 -21.92
N ARG A 4 -42.05 9.06 -22.24
CA ARG A 4 -40.62 9.35 -22.39
C ARG A 4 -39.88 9.71 -21.10
N ILE A 5 -40.58 9.96 -19.99
CA ILE A 5 -39.96 10.37 -18.72
C ILE A 5 -39.63 9.17 -17.82
N ALA A 6 -40.33 8.04 -17.98
CA ALA A 6 -40.12 6.87 -17.13
C ALA A 6 -38.83 6.08 -17.45
N VAL A 7 -38.36 6.10 -18.70
CA VAL A 7 -37.16 5.32 -19.11
C VAL A 7 -35.86 6.00 -18.68
N SER A 8 -35.84 7.33 -18.58
CA SER A 8 -34.63 8.07 -18.17
C SER A 8 -34.33 7.95 -16.67
N ALA A 9 -35.36 7.69 -15.84
CA ALA A 9 -35.19 7.52 -14.39
C ALA A 9 -34.61 6.16 -14.00
N LEU A 10 -34.84 5.11 -14.80
CA LEU A 10 -34.29 3.78 -14.54
C LEU A 10 -32.81 3.64 -14.91
N ILE A 11 -32.33 4.42 -15.88
CA ILE A 11 -30.92 4.40 -16.29
C ILE A 11 -30.04 5.14 -15.27
N CYS A 12 -30.57 6.16 -14.59
CA CYS A 12 -29.82 6.90 -13.56
C CYS A 12 -29.68 6.13 -12.23
N LEU A 13 -30.53 5.14 -11.95
CA LEU A 13 -30.46 4.37 -10.69
C LEU A 13 -29.49 3.18 -10.75
N ALA A 14 -29.16 2.69 -11.95
CA ALA A 14 -28.26 1.55 -12.13
C ALA A 14 -26.77 1.90 -11.96
N PHE A 15 -26.39 3.19 -12.01
CA PHE A 15 -25.01 3.63 -11.87
C PHE A 15 -24.56 3.89 -10.42
N LEU A 16 -25.44 3.73 -9.43
CA LEU A 16 -25.13 3.98 -8.02
C LEU A 16 -24.61 2.75 -7.25
N ILE A 17 -24.33 1.63 -7.92
CA ILE A 17 -23.86 0.39 -7.26
C ILE A 17 -22.57 -0.16 -7.86
N LEU A 18 -21.79 0.66 -8.57
CA LEU A 18 -20.37 0.36 -8.76
C LEU A 18 -19.67 0.70 -7.45
N SER A 19 -19.73 -0.22 -6.49
CA SER A 19 -18.76 -0.26 -5.43
C SER A 19 -17.39 -0.36 -6.12
N TRP A 20 -16.61 0.72 -6.04
CA TRP A 20 -15.21 0.71 -6.44
C TRP A 20 -14.46 -0.12 -5.40
N GLN A 21 -14.72 -1.43 -5.39
CA GLN A 21 -13.85 -2.36 -4.69
C GLN A 21 -12.52 -2.27 -5.43
N ALA A 22 -11.47 -1.86 -4.73
CA ALA A 22 -10.13 -2.11 -5.19
C ALA A 22 -10.08 -3.59 -5.57
N PRO A 23 -9.64 -3.94 -6.79
CA PRO A 23 -9.60 -5.34 -7.20
C PRO A 23 -8.87 -6.13 -6.11
N ALA A 24 -9.46 -7.23 -5.66
CA ALA A 24 -8.76 -8.14 -4.76
C ALA A 24 -7.42 -8.48 -5.40
N GLN A 25 -6.32 -8.25 -4.66
CA GLN A 25 -4.97 -8.51 -5.17
C GLN A 25 -4.87 -10.01 -5.44
N ASN A 26 -4.84 -10.38 -6.72
CA ASN A 26 -4.73 -11.77 -7.13
C ASN A 26 -3.26 -12.14 -7.13
N PHE A 27 -2.86 -12.99 -6.19
CA PHE A 27 -1.53 -13.57 -6.17
C PHE A 27 -1.47 -14.84 -7.01
N TYR A 28 -0.37 -15.05 -7.70
CA TYR A 28 -0.07 -16.29 -8.39
C TYR A 28 1.35 -16.78 -8.08
N LYS A 29 1.53 -18.10 -8.12
CA LYS A 29 2.81 -18.73 -7.84
C LYS A 29 3.54 -19.07 -9.13
N MET A 30 4.80 -18.70 -9.23
CA MET A 30 5.67 -19.00 -10.37
C MET A 30 7.06 -19.37 -9.86
N LYS A 31 7.55 -20.56 -10.23
CA LYS A 31 8.88 -21.08 -9.84
C LYS A 31 9.18 -21.00 -8.33
N GLY A 32 8.16 -21.14 -7.48
CA GLY A 32 8.30 -21.10 -6.02
C GLY A 32 8.10 -19.72 -5.40
N GLU A 33 8.08 -18.65 -6.20
CA GLU A 33 7.87 -17.27 -5.77
C GLU A 33 6.41 -16.84 -5.96
N ILE A 34 6.00 -15.80 -5.22
CA ILE A 34 4.66 -15.21 -5.31
C ILE A 34 4.72 -13.90 -6.06
N TYR A 35 3.80 -13.72 -7.00
CA TYR A 35 3.66 -12.52 -7.82
C TYR A 35 2.26 -11.95 -7.69
N ASP A 36 2.14 -10.64 -7.79
CA ASP A 36 0.86 -9.94 -7.88
C ASP A 36 0.44 -9.65 -9.34
N SER A 37 -0.69 -8.97 -9.53
CA SER A 37 -1.21 -8.60 -10.85
C SER A 37 -0.34 -7.61 -11.61
N TRP A 38 0.60 -6.94 -10.94
CA TRP A 38 1.59 -6.05 -11.54
C TRP A 38 2.85 -6.82 -11.99
N GLN A 39 2.86 -8.14 -11.82
CA GLN A 39 4.01 -9.01 -12.08
C GLN A 39 5.20 -8.71 -11.17
N ILE A 40 4.93 -8.13 -9.99
CA ILE A 40 5.95 -7.88 -8.98
C ILE A 40 6.07 -9.13 -8.12
N CYS A 41 7.29 -9.65 -8.00
CA CYS A 41 7.64 -10.71 -7.07
C CYS A 41 7.61 -10.17 -5.63
N ARG A 42 6.67 -10.69 -4.84
CA ARG A 42 6.46 -10.31 -3.43
C ARG A 42 7.46 -10.97 -2.50
N THR A 43 8.03 -12.09 -2.92
CA THR A 43 8.91 -12.92 -2.08
C THR A 43 10.41 -12.67 -2.35
N ARG A 44 10.75 -11.60 -3.08
CA ARG A 44 12.14 -11.26 -3.40
C ARG A 44 12.31 -9.74 -3.59
N PRO A 45 13.26 -9.09 -2.88
CA PRO A 45 13.52 -7.66 -3.06
C PRO A 45 14.27 -7.33 -4.35
N ASN A 46 15.19 -8.21 -4.77
CA ASN A 46 16.15 -7.96 -5.85
C ASN A 46 15.57 -8.28 -7.24
N GLY A 47 16.24 -7.80 -8.30
CA GLY A 47 15.93 -8.13 -9.70
C GLY A 47 14.85 -7.23 -10.31
N ILE A 48 14.73 -7.25 -11.65
CA ILE A 48 13.83 -6.36 -12.42
C ILE A 48 12.35 -6.49 -12.01
N ASP A 49 11.97 -7.63 -11.46
CA ASP A 49 10.63 -8.00 -11.02
C ASP A 49 10.48 -8.02 -9.50
N GLY A 50 11.55 -7.81 -8.72
CA GLY A 50 11.47 -7.80 -7.25
C GLY A 50 10.73 -6.57 -6.71
N TYR A 51 10.12 -6.69 -5.54
CA TYR A 51 9.33 -5.61 -4.92
C TYR A 51 10.13 -4.33 -4.66
N PHE A 52 11.46 -4.44 -4.51
CA PHE A 52 12.37 -3.32 -4.36
C PHE A 52 13.21 -2.97 -5.60
N GLN A 53 13.12 -3.77 -6.67
CA GLN A 53 13.94 -3.69 -7.87
C GLN A 53 15.41 -3.33 -7.57
N VAL A 54 16.02 -4.01 -6.61
CA VAL A 54 17.45 -3.85 -6.35
C VAL A 54 18.22 -4.55 -7.47
N THR A 55 18.90 -3.77 -8.30
CA THR A 55 19.73 -4.24 -9.41
C THR A 55 21.12 -3.62 -9.32
N GLU A 56 22.04 -4.03 -10.20
CA GLU A 56 23.36 -3.39 -10.33
C GLU A 56 23.25 -1.90 -10.75
N GLU A 57 22.15 -1.55 -11.43
CA GLU A 57 21.89 -0.21 -11.96
C GLU A 57 21.29 0.73 -10.91
N GLY A 58 20.70 0.18 -9.84
CA GLY A 58 20.19 0.98 -8.74
C GLY A 58 19.08 0.31 -7.93
N PHE A 59 18.29 1.18 -7.28
CA PHE A 59 17.22 0.81 -6.37
C PHE A 59 15.96 1.59 -6.72
N ARG A 60 14.85 0.87 -6.95
CA ARG A 60 13.55 1.45 -7.24
C ARG A 60 12.45 0.63 -6.56
N PRO A 61 11.88 1.08 -5.43
CA PRO A 61 10.86 0.32 -4.71
C PRO A 61 9.53 0.30 -5.48
N ILE A 62 9.40 -0.60 -6.45
CA ILE A 62 8.27 -0.63 -7.39
C ILE A 62 6.93 -0.82 -6.67
N ILE A 63 6.94 -1.58 -5.58
CA ILE A 63 5.78 -1.85 -4.73
C ILE A 63 5.10 -0.58 -4.20
N ILE A 64 5.86 0.52 -3.97
CA ILE A 64 5.27 1.76 -3.47
C ILE A 64 4.35 2.42 -4.51
N PHE A 65 4.59 2.17 -5.80
CA PHE A 65 3.80 2.76 -6.88
C PHE A 65 2.42 2.12 -7.03
N GLU A 66 2.20 0.94 -6.42
CA GLU A 66 0.86 0.35 -6.30
C GLU A 66 -0.08 1.21 -5.45
N SER A 67 0.47 2.08 -4.59
CA SER A 67 -0.28 2.96 -3.68
C SER A 67 -0.08 4.46 -3.95
N LEU A 68 0.57 4.81 -5.05
CA LEU A 68 0.89 6.20 -5.43
C LEU A 68 0.43 6.53 -6.87
N ALA A 69 0.53 7.83 -7.22
CA ALA A 69 0.16 8.35 -8.55
C ALA A 69 -1.28 8.01 -8.97
N SER A 70 -1.50 7.35 -10.10
CA SER A 70 -2.83 6.95 -10.55
C SER A 70 -3.47 5.85 -9.68
N ASN A 71 -2.70 5.25 -8.77
CA ASN A 71 -3.12 4.13 -7.94
C ASN A 71 -3.33 4.53 -6.48
N THR A 72 -3.32 5.83 -6.17
CA THR A 72 -3.57 6.32 -4.82
C THR A 72 -4.90 5.80 -4.28
N ASN A 73 -4.85 5.15 -3.12
CA ASN A 73 -6.04 4.59 -2.49
C ASN A 73 -6.07 4.88 -0.97
N ILE A 74 -6.15 3.86 -0.12
CA ILE A 74 -6.44 3.97 1.31
C ILE A 74 -5.27 4.62 2.04
N ALA A 75 -4.05 4.14 1.83
CA ALA A 75 -2.86 4.66 2.50
C ALA A 75 -2.54 6.10 2.09
N HIS A 76 -2.73 6.43 0.81
CA HIS A 76 -2.53 7.79 0.33
C HIS A 76 -3.55 8.76 0.93
N LYS A 77 -4.83 8.39 0.98
CA LYS A 77 -5.89 9.19 1.63
C LYS A 77 -5.58 9.40 3.11
N LEU A 78 -5.18 8.34 3.81
CA LEU A 78 -4.78 8.42 5.21
C LEU A 78 -3.66 9.44 5.44
N GLY A 79 -2.62 9.47 4.58
CA GLY A 79 -1.57 10.47 4.66
C GLY A 79 -2.06 11.90 4.40
N GLN A 80 -3.02 12.09 3.48
CA GLN A 80 -3.66 13.40 3.24
C GLN A 80 -4.47 13.86 4.47
N GLU A 81 -5.18 12.95 5.13
CA GLU A 81 -5.90 13.25 6.38
C GLU A 81 -4.96 13.68 7.51
N PHE A 82 -3.78 13.05 7.63
CA PHE A 82 -2.75 13.51 8.57
C PHE A 82 -2.28 14.94 8.25
N ARG A 83 -2.13 15.28 6.97
CA ARG A 83 -1.80 16.65 6.52
C ARG A 83 -2.86 17.67 6.90
N GLU A 84 -4.13 17.33 6.75
CA GLU A 84 -5.25 18.22 7.08
C GLU A 84 -5.41 18.40 8.59
N ARG A 85 -5.23 17.32 9.37
CA ARG A 85 -5.42 17.33 10.83
C ARG A 85 -4.27 17.98 11.59
N TYR A 86 -3.03 17.84 11.10
CA TYR A 86 -1.84 18.31 11.79
C TYR A 86 -1.07 19.29 10.90
N SER A 87 -1.33 20.58 11.07
CA SER A 87 -0.69 21.63 10.27
C SER A 87 0.81 21.76 10.57
N ASP A 88 1.22 21.61 11.83
CA ASP A 88 2.62 21.62 12.23
C ASP A 88 3.39 20.44 11.60
N PHE A 89 4.56 20.75 11.05
CA PHE A 89 5.36 19.79 10.29
C PHE A 89 5.96 18.70 11.18
N TYR A 90 6.51 19.04 12.34
CA TYR A 90 7.15 18.03 13.19
C TYR A 90 6.10 17.16 13.91
N GLN A 91 5.04 17.78 14.41
CA GLN A 91 3.93 17.08 15.05
C GLN A 91 3.28 16.09 14.08
N ARG A 92 2.99 16.51 12.85
CA ARG A 92 2.41 15.62 11.85
C ARG A 92 3.29 14.42 11.57
N ALA A 93 4.60 14.63 11.44
CA ALA A 93 5.52 13.53 11.21
C ALA A 93 5.50 12.53 12.38
N GLU A 94 5.56 13.05 13.61
CA GLU A 94 5.45 12.24 14.82
C GLU A 94 4.12 11.47 14.89
N LYS A 95 2.99 12.10 14.54
CA LYS A 95 1.67 11.46 14.57
C LYS A 95 1.56 10.33 13.55
N ILE A 96 2.16 10.49 12.37
CA ILE A 96 2.24 9.41 11.37
C ILE A 96 3.05 8.24 11.92
N TYR A 97 4.24 8.50 12.48
CA TYR A 97 5.08 7.46 13.07
C TYR A 97 4.37 6.71 14.21
N LEU A 98 3.80 7.46 15.16
CA LEU A 98 3.10 6.88 16.31
C LEU A 98 1.88 6.07 15.87
N PHE A 99 1.17 6.50 14.83
CA PHE A 99 0.08 5.73 14.26
C PHE A 99 0.56 4.37 13.75
N ALA A 100 1.57 4.34 12.87
CA ALA A 100 2.10 3.08 12.34
C ALA A 100 2.59 2.15 13.46
N ARG A 101 3.44 2.66 14.37
CA ARG A 101 4.01 1.91 15.49
C ARG A 101 2.94 1.29 16.39
N ASN A 102 1.85 2.02 16.66
CA ASN A 102 0.82 1.56 17.58
C ASN A 102 -0.19 0.61 16.92
N GLN A 103 -0.30 0.62 15.59
CA GLN A 103 -1.28 -0.19 14.84
C GLN A 103 -0.68 -1.47 14.24
N ILE A 104 0.60 -1.46 13.88
CA ILE A 104 1.25 -2.58 13.19
C ILE A 104 2.07 -3.40 14.19
N ARG A 105 1.73 -4.68 14.36
CA ARG A 105 2.52 -5.59 15.18
C ARG A 105 3.72 -6.12 14.38
N TYR A 106 4.93 -5.79 14.81
CA TYR A 106 6.15 -6.32 14.18
C TYR A 106 6.17 -7.86 14.20
N THR A 107 6.18 -8.49 13.02
CA THR A 107 6.12 -9.95 12.84
C THR A 107 6.92 -10.34 11.61
N GLN A 108 7.74 -11.39 11.70
CA GLN A 108 8.52 -11.88 10.56
C GLN A 108 7.62 -12.49 9.48
N ASP A 109 8.02 -12.34 8.22
CA ASP A 109 7.31 -12.93 7.09
C ASP A 109 7.12 -14.44 7.17
N LEU A 110 8.09 -15.14 7.75
CA LEU A 110 8.02 -16.59 7.88
C LEU A 110 6.85 -17.00 8.79
N ASP A 111 6.63 -16.25 9.87
CA ASP A 111 5.55 -16.50 10.82
C ASP A 111 4.19 -16.05 10.25
N GLN A 112 4.18 -15.00 9.43
CA GLN A 112 2.96 -14.40 8.91
C GLN A 112 2.45 -15.06 7.61
N PHE A 113 3.35 -15.29 6.66
CA PHE A 113 3.04 -15.73 5.30
C PHE A 113 3.62 -17.10 4.96
N GLY A 114 4.55 -17.63 5.78
CA GLY A 114 5.24 -18.89 5.50
C GLY A 114 6.35 -18.76 4.45
N TYR A 115 6.78 -17.53 4.13
CA TYR A 115 7.88 -17.25 3.22
C TYR A 115 9.01 -16.55 3.97
N ARG A 116 10.25 -16.73 3.52
CA ARG A 116 11.38 -16.03 4.13
C ARG A 116 11.32 -14.52 3.96
N GLU A 117 10.62 -14.08 2.92
CA GLU A 117 10.44 -12.70 2.49
C GLU A 117 9.04 -12.62 1.86
N PHE A 118 8.28 -11.57 2.18
CA PHE A 118 6.99 -11.25 1.60
C PHE A 118 6.61 -9.79 1.88
N ALA A 119 6.74 -8.92 0.87
CA ALA A 119 6.35 -7.54 1.04
C ALA A 119 4.83 -7.32 0.83
N GLN A 120 4.21 -6.50 1.66
CA GLN A 120 2.89 -5.88 1.48
C GLN A 120 3.05 -4.45 0.95
N ASN A 121 2.11 -4.00 0.11
CA ASN A 121 2.04 -2.60 -0.29
C ASN A 121 1.32 -1.78 0.79
N ALA A 122 1.38 -0.45 0.66
CA ALA A 122 0.86 0.42 1.70
C ALA A 122 -0.67 0.29 1.88
N ASP A 123 -1.42 0.04 0.80
CA ASP A 123 -2.87 -0.13 0.87
C ASP A 123 -3.29 -1.47 1.50
N GLU A 124 -2.52 -2.53 1.27
CA GLU A 124 -2.67 -3.80 1.98
C GLU A 124 -2.49 -3.62 3.48
N MET A 125 -1.40 -2.95 3.88
CA MET A 125 -1.16 -2.63 5.29
C MET A 125 -2.28 -1.78 5.89
N ALA A 126 -2.75 -0.75 5.18
CA ALA A 126 -3.86 0.09 5.63
C ALA A 126 -5.14 -0.72 5.86
N ARG A 127 -5.48 -1.66 4.97
CA ARG A 127 -6.65 -2.55 5.14
C ARG A 127 -6.50 -3.48 6.35
N GLU A 128 -5.30 -3.97 6.63
CA GLU A 128 -5.07 -4.82 7.80
C GLU A 128 -5.11 -4.03 9.11
N ILE A 129 -4.76 -2.74 9.08
CA ILE A 129 -4.94 -1.81 10.21
C ILE A 129 -6.43 -1.59 10.48
N GLU A 130 -7.25 -1.33 9.44
CA GLU A 130 -8.71 -1.18 9.59
C GLU A 130 -9.36 -2.41 10.22
N LYS A 131 -8.82 -3.60 9.93
CA LYS A 131 -9.28 -4.88 10.51
C LYS A 131 -8.71 -5.17 11.91
N GLY A 132 -7.85 -4.31 12.45
CA GLY A 132 -7.22 -4.49 13.76
C GLY A 132 -6.28 -5.69 13.86
N ARG A 133 -5.71 -6.13 12.73
CA ARG A 133 -4.86 -7.34 12.66
C ARG A 133 -3.57 -7.13 11.87
N ALA A 134 -3.18 -5.87 11.65
CA ALA A 134 -1.96 -5.49 10.96
C ALA A 134 -0.71 -6.10 11.59
N ARG A 135 0.04 -6.77 10.73
CA ARG A 135 1.35 -7.35 11.02
C ARG A 135 2.24 -7.13 9.81
N GLY A 136 3.52 -6.93 10.07
CA GLY A 136 4.55 -6.77 9.07
C GLY A 136 5.89 -6.51 9.74
N ASP A 137 6.97 -6.59 8.99
CA ASP A 137 8.33 -6.31 9.45
C ASP A 137 8.89 -5.06 8.74
N CYS A 138 10.16 -5.08 8.33
CA CYS A 138 10.90 -3.86 8.03
C CYS A 138 10.44 -3.18 6.72
N GLU A 139 10.28 -3.93 5.64
CA GLU A 139 9.87 -3.41 4.35
C GLU A 139 8.41 -2.99 4.35
N ASP A 140 7.54 -3.73 5.03
CA ASP A 140 6.13 -3.40 5.21
C ASP A 140 5.98 -2.04 5.90
N TYR A 141 6.73 -1.84 6.99
CA TYR A 141 6.79 -0.57 7.71
C TYR A 141 7.33 0.55 6.82
N ALA A 142 8.44 0.32 6.12
CA ALA A 142 9.09 1.32 5.28
C ALA A 142 8.18 1.77 4.13
N VAL A 143 7.54 0.83 3.42
CA VAL A 143 6.62 1.09 2.31
C VAL A 143 5.38 1.86 2.79
N PHE A 144 4.79 1.44 3.93
CA PHE A 144 3.64 2.11 4.50
C PHE A 144 3.98 3.55 4.94
N LEU A 145 5.03 3.72 5.75
CA LEU A 145 5.46 5.03 6.23
C LEU A 145 5.86 5.96 5.08
N ALA A 146 6.65 5.48 4.11
CA ALA A 146 7.06 6.28 2.96
C ALA A 146 5.85 6.75 2.14
N THR A 147 4.79 5.95 2.04
CA THR A 147 3.55 6.33 1.35
C THR A 147 2.78 7.40 2.13
N LEU A 148 2.59 7.21 3.44
CA LEU A 148 1.88 8.17 4.29
C LEU A 148 2.60 9.51 4.35
N TYR A 149 3.92 9.51 4.59
CA TYR A 149 4.72 10.72 4.58
C TYR A 149 4.69 11.41 3.21
N LYS A 150 4.81 10.67 2.11
CA LYS A 150 4.74 11.27 0.77
C LYS A 150 3.40 11.98 0.55
N ALA A 151 2.30 11.31 0.89
CA ALA A 151 0.95 11.86 0.78
C ALA A 151 0.70 13.04 1.75
N ALA A 152 1.33 13.01 2.92
CA ALA A 152 1.27 14.06 3.92
C ALA A 152 2.12 15.30 3.59
N GLY A 153 2.82 15.30 2.44
CA GLY A 153 3.58 16.44 1.93
C GLY A 153 5.08 16.40 2.22
N TYR A 154 5.62 15.26 2.63
CA TYR A 154 7.06 15.09 2.89
C TYR A 154 7.80 14.58 1.65
N ARG A 155 9.10 14.84 1.62
CA ARG A 155 10.04 14.08 0.79
C ARG A 155 10.39 12.80 1.54
N THR A 156 10.32 11.67 0.85
CA THR A 156 10.56 10.35 1.43
C THR A 156 11.57 9.59 0.60
N ALA A 157 12.31 8.72 1.28
CA ALA A 157 13.21 7.74 0.70
C ALA A 157 13.10 6.48 1.55
N ILE A 158 13.27 5.32 0.92
CA ILE A 158 13.49 4.06 1.62
C ILE A 158 15.00 3.81 1.57
N VAL A 159 15.57 3.38 2.68
CA VAL A 159 16.99 3.06 2.81
C VAL A 159 17.14 1.57 3.06
N LEU A 160 18.04 0.94 2.29
CA LEU A 160 18.42 -0.45 2.51
C LEU A 160 19.76 -0.50 3.23
N VAL A 161 19.80 -1.28 4.30
CA VAL A 161 21.04 -1.72 4.97
C VAL A 161 21.07 -3.25 4.94
N PRO A 162 22.23 -3.91 5.14
CA PRO A 162 22.30 -5.36 5.07
C PRO A 162 21.22 -6.05 5.92
N GLY A 163 20.26 -6.68 5.25
CA GLY A 163 19.15 -7.41 5.85
C GLY A 163 17.96 -6.59 6.36
N HIS A 164 17.94 -5.25 6.25
CA HIS A 164 16.83 -4.41 6.74
C HIS A 164 16.47 -3.28 5.76
N ALA A 165 15.20 -2.89 5.76
CA ALA A 165 14.68 -1.69 5.10
C ALA A 165 14.14 -0.66 6.12
N ALA A 166 14.27 0.63 5.84
CA ALA A 166 13.81 1.72 6.69
C ALA A 166 13.26 2.92 5.89
#